data_AF-A0A9W9XK91-F1
#
_entry.id   AF-A0A9W9XK91-F1
#
_cell.length_a   1.000
_cell.length_b   1.000
_cell.length_c   1.000
_cell.angle_alpha   90.00
_cell.angle_beta   90.00
_cell.angle_gamma   90.00
#
_symmetry.space_group_name_H-M   'P 1'
#
loop_
_entity.id
_entity.type
_entity.pdbx_description
1 polymer ?
#
loop_
_entity_poly.entity_id
_entity_poly.type
_entity_poly.pdbx_seq_one_letter_code
_entity_poly.pdbx_strand_id
1 'polypeptide(L)'
;MADAIATIDSVYSGDRHYYMQLLEPQIMELRARLDLRTRVLDGLRELSLLTPGCIDAALVTGDVVFHQLCSTIRPYILVAITTLSEDNADPASGLMVADQLEQVFPGIFGILLPSAVHPRGGHPMSDFPDVRSHRCSIP
;
A
#
# COMPACT_ATOMS: atom_id res chain seq x y z
N MET A 1 9.52 -12.58 28.39
CA MET A 1 8.56 -12.83 27.29
C MET A 1 8.10 -11.54 26.61
N ALA A 2 7.78 -10.46 27.32
CA ALA A 2 7.37 -9.18 26.70
C ALA A 2 8.43 -8.58 25.74
N ASP A 3 9.72 -8.69 26.10
CA ASP A 3 10.84 -8.15 25.31
C ASP A 3 11.03 -8.87 23.95
N ALA A 4 10.85 -10.20 23.94
CA ALA A 4 10.93 -11.00 22.72
C ALA A 4 9.76 -10.73 21.78
N ILE A 5 8.55 -10.52 22.32
CA ILE A 5 7.36 -10.18 21.53
C ILE A 5 7.52 -8.80 20.88
N ALA A 6 8.00 -7.80 21.63
CA ALA A 6 8.26 -6.46 21.09
C ALA A 6 9.35 -6.47 20.00
N THR A 7 10.37 -7.32 20.14
CA THR A 7 11.42 -7.48 19.13
C THR A 7 10.88 -8.10 17.84
N ILE A 8 10.04 -9.15 17.96
CA ILE A 8 9.39 -9.81 16.80
C ILE A 8 8.47 -8.82 16.08
N ASP A 9 7.68 -8.05 16.81
CA ASP A 9 6.77 -7.04 16.26
C ASP A 9 7.53 -5.94 15.49
N SER A 10 8.65 -5.46 16.03
CA SER A 10 9.49 -4.45 15.38
C SER A 10 10.14 -4.96 14.09
N VAL A 11 10.65 -6.20 14.07
CA VAL A 11 11.25 -6.79 12.88
C VAL A 11 10.18 -7.03 11.81
N TYR A 12 9.04 -7.59 12.22
CA TYR A 12 7.89 -7.80 11.33
C TYR A 12 7.39 -6.49 10.71
N SER A 13 7.28 -5.41 11.50
CA SER A 13 6.88 -4.10 11.01
C SER A 13 7.85 -3.56 9.96
N GLY A 14 9.15 -3.77 10.16
CA GLY A 14 10.19 -3.45 9.17
C GLY A 14 10.03 -4.23 7.87
N ASP A 15 9.89 -5.56 7.97
CA ASP A 15 9.74 -6.45 6.81
C ASP A 15 8.46 -6.14 6.02
N ARG A 16 7.34 -5.91 6.73
CA ARG A 16 6.06 -5.49 6.15
C ARG A 16 6.19 -4.17 5.41
N HIS A 17 6.85 -3.18 6.02
CA HIS A 17 7.06 -1.88 5.40
C HIS A 17 7.94 -1.99 4.15
N TYR A 18 9.03 -2.76 4.24
CA TYR A 18 9.92 -3.00 3.12
C TYR A 18 9.21 -3.70 1.96
N TYR A 19 8.42 -4.74 2.25
CA TYR A 19 7.64 -5.45 1.25
C TYR A 19 6.69 -4.52 0.48
N MET A 20 5.98 -3.64 1.19
CA MET A 20 5.08 -2.66 0.57
C MET A 20 5.86 -1.61 -0.25
N GLN A 21 6.98 -1.12 0.27
CA GLN A 21 7.86 -0.19 -0.45
C GLN A 21 8.48 -0.80 -1.70
N LEU A 22 8.67 -2.12 -1.75
CA LEU A 22 9.20 -2.80 -2.93
C LEU A 22 8.10 -3.03 -3.97
N LEU A 23 6.90 -3.36 -3.52
CA LEU A 23 5.76 -3.75 -4.35
C LEU A 23 5.07 -2.60 -5.08
N GLU A 24 4.82 -1.49 -4.38
CA GLU A 24 4.15 -0.32 -4.96
C GLU A 24 4.93 0.28 -6.18
N PRO A 25 6.26 0.45 -6.12
CA PRO A 25 7.04 0.91 -7.27
C PRO A 25 6.98 -0.03 -8.47
N GLN A 26 6.92 -1.35 -8.28
CA GLN A 26 6.85 -2.26 -9.43
C GLN A 26 5.58 -2.04 -10.26
N ILE A 27 4.45 -1.81 -9.57
CA ILE A 27 3.17 -1.53 -10.22
C ILE A 27 3.22 -0.18 -10.93
N MET A 28 3.77 0.85 -10.27
CA MET A 28 3.92 2.18 -10.88
C MET A 28 4.88 2.19 -12.08
N GLU A 29 6.00 1.47 -11.99
CA GLU A 29 7.00 1.39 -13.05
C GLU A 29 6.45 0.65 -14.27
N LEU A 30 5.71 -0.44 -14.08
CA LEU A 30 5.02 -1.12 -15.19
C LEU A 30 3.97 -0.23 -15.87
N ARG A 31 3.29 0.65 -15.12
CA ARG A 31 2.33 1.62 -15.67
C ARG A 31 3.00 2.76 -16.42
N ALA A 32 4.11 3.27 -15.90
CA ALA A 32 4.74 4.48 -16.41
C ALA A 32 5.72 4.21 -17.55
N ARG A 33 6.50 3.13 -17.49
CA ARG A 33 7.66 2.90 -18.37
C ARG A 33 7.91 1.42 -18.63
N LEU A 34 7.47 0.96 -19.81
CA LEU A 34 7.63 -0.44 -20.24
C LEU A 34 9.09 -0.84 -20.48
N ASP A 35 9.98 0.14 -20.70
CA ASP A 35 11.43 -0.08 -20.85
C ASP A 35 12.15 -0.47 -19.54
N LEU A 36 11.50 -0.31 -18.38
CA LEU A 36 12.07 -0.66 -17.07
C LEU A 36 11.80 -2.11 -16.66
N ARG A 37 11.38 -2.94 -17.62
CA ARG A 37 11.01 -4.34 -17.41
C ARG A 37 12.05 -5.16 -16.65
N THR A 38 13.34 -4.99 -16.92
CA THR A 38 14.40 -5.73 -16.21
C THR A 38 14.46 -5.35 -14.73
N ARG A 39 14.33 -4.05 -14.41
CA ARG A 39 14.28 -3.56 -13.03
C ARG A 39 13.03 -4.09 -12.32
N VAL A 40 11.90 -4.10 -13.02
CA VAL A 40 10.66 -4.66 -12.49
C VAL A 40 10.81 -6.14 -12.20
N LEU A 41 11.45 -6.88 -13.10
CA LEU A 41 11.67 -8.31 -12.95
C LEU A 41 12.52 -8.62 -11.72
N ASP A 42 13.59 -7.86 -11.46
CA ASP A 42 14.39 -7.99 -10.25
C ASP A 42 13.57 -7.71 -8.99
N GLY A 43 12.79 -6.64 -8.96
CA GLY A 43 11.92 -6.32 -7.82
C GLY A 43 10.86 -7.40 -7.57
N LEU A 44 10.26 -7.97 -8.62
CA LEU A 44 9.31 -9.08 -8.49
C LEU A 44 9.96 -10.37 -8.00
N ARG A 45 11.19 -10.68 -8.44
CA ARG A 45 11.96 -11.83 -7.94
C ARG A 45 12.27 -11.68 -6.46
N GLU A 46 12.67 -10.50 -6.04
CA GLU A 46 12.91 -10.20 -4.63
C GLU A 46 11.62 -10.36 -3.81
N LEU A 47 10.50 -9.80 -4.28
CA LEU A 47 9.19 -10.02 -3.63
C LEU A 47 8.84 -11.50 -3.53
N SER A 48 9.09 -12.31 -4.58
CA SER A 48 8.85 -13.74 -4.56
C SER A 48 9.65 -14.47 -3.49
N LEU A 49 10.87 -14.01 -3.20
CA LEU A 49 11.73 -14.60 -2.16
C LEU A 49 11.27 -14.20 -0.75
N LEU A 50 10.78 -12.97 -0.58
CA LEU A 50 10.32 -12.45 0.71
C LEU A 50 8.92 -12.97 1.10
N THR A 51 8.05 -13.16 0.11
CA THR A 51 6.62 -13.48 0.31
C THR A 51 6.37 -14.64 1.28
N PRO A 52 7.06 -15.80 1.20
CA PRO A 52 6.85 -16.89 2.15
C PRO A 52 7.13 -16.47 3.61
N GLY A 53 8.25 -15.79 3.85
CA GLY A 53 8.61 -15.30 5.18
C GLY A 53 7.62 -14.26 5.70
N CYS A 54 7.13 -13.37 4.84
CA CYS A 54 6.09 -12.42 5.18
C CYS A 54 4.76 -13.09 5.56
N ILE A 55 4.37 -14.17 4.87
CA ILE A 55 3.17 -14.96 5.20
C ILE A 55 3.32 -15.59 6.58
N ASP A 56 4.42 -16.29 6.83
CA ASP A 56 4.68 -16.94 8.12
C ASP A 56 4.73 -15.91 9.26
N ALA A 57 5.41 -14.78 9.05
CA ALA A 57 5.51 -13.73 10.06
C ALA A 57 4.16 -13.06 10.35
N ALA A 58 3.36 -12.78 9.31
CA ALA A 58 2.01 -12.23 9.47
C ALA A 58 1.06 -13.19 10.21
N LEU A 59 1.20 -14.51 9.99
CA LEU A 59 0.46 -15.51 10.72
C LEU A 59 0.83 -15.52 12.22
N VAL A 60 2.12 -15.39 12.54
CA VAL A 60 2.62 -15.35 13.92
C VAL A 60 2.21 -14.08 14.66
N THR A 61 2.21 -12.93 13.97
CA THR A 61 1.82 -11.63 14.56
C THR A 61 0.31 -11.40 14.53
N GLY A 62 -0.46 -12.22 13.82
CA GLY A 62 -1.90 -12.10 13.70
C GLY A 62 -2.37 -11.01 12.73
N ASP A 63 -1.50 -10.54 11.83
CA ASP A 63 -1.85 -9.58 10.79
C ASP A 63 -2.54 -10.30 9.62
N VAL A 64 -3.83 -10.58 9.82
CA VAL A 64 -4.66 -11.30 8.86
C VAL A 64 -4.76 -10.57 7.52
N VAL A 65 -4.69 -9.23 7.52
CA VAL A 65 -4.82 -8.43 6.30
C VAL A 65 -3.55 -8.55 5.45
N PHE A 66 -2.37 -8.39 6.06
CA PHE A 66 -1.12 -8.55 5.33
C PHE A 66 -0.87 -10.00 4.92
N HIS A 67 -1.23 -10.96 5.78
CA HIS A 67 -1.22 -12.39 5.42
C HIS A 67 -2.06 -12.66 4.17
N GLN A 68 -3.28 -12.12 4.12
CA GLN A 68 -4.17 -12.28 2.96
C GLN A 68 -3.59 -11.58 1.73
N LEU A 69 -3.02 -10.39 1.86
CA LEU A 69 -2.31 -9.70 0.77
C LEU A 69 -1.20 -10.55 0.18
N CYS A 70 -0.27 -11.01 1.02
CA CYS A 70 0.86 -11.81 0.56
C CYS A 70 0.40 -13.14 -0.06
N SER A 71 -0.61 -13.79 0.54
CA SER A 71 -1.19 -15.03 0.03
C SER A 71 -1.87 -14.84 -1.33
N THR A 72 -2.63 -13.76 -1.48
CA THR A 72 -3.34 -13.45 -2.74
C THR A 72 -2.37 -13.02 -3.82
N ILE A 73 -1.36 -12.20 -3.51
CA ILE A 73 -0.46 -11.64 -4.53
C ILE A 73 0.62 -12.61 -5.02
N ARG A 74 1.00 -13.60 -4.19
CA ARG A 74 2.02 -14.60 -4.51
C ARG A 74 1.86 -15.25 -5.90
N PRO A 75 0.70 -15.82 -6.28
CA PRO A 75 0.53 -16.40 -7.62
C PRO A 75 0.71 -15.36 -8.74
N TYR A 76 0.28 -14.12 -8.53
CA TYR A 76 0.42 -13.05 -9.53
C TYR A 76 1.88 -12.64 -9.72
N ILE A 77 2.68 -12.57 -8.65
CA ILE A 77 4.12 -12.31 -8.75
C ILE A 77 4.81 -13.40 -9.58
N LEU A 78 4.48 -14.67 -9.36
CA LEU A 78 5.10 -15.77 -10.11
C LEU A 78 4.73 -15.75 -11.60
N VAL A 79 3.46 -15.45 -11.90
CA VAL A 79 2.98 -15.27 -13.29
C VAL A 79 3.67 -14.05 -13.93
N ALA A 80 3.78 -12.94 -13.20
CA ALA A 80 4.45 -11.72 -13.64
C ALA A 80 5.92 -11.97 -13.97
N ILE A 81 6.67 -12.68 -13.12
CA ILE A 81 8.06 -13.05 -13.38
C ILE A 81 8.17 -13.89 -14.65
N THR A 82 7.28 -14.87 -14.83
CA THR A 82 7.30 -15.76 -15.99
C THR A 82 7.06 -14.97 -17.28
N THR A 83 5.95 -14.22 -17.33
CA THR A 83 5.56 -13.37 -18.47
C THR A 83 6.63 -12.32 -18.81
N LEU A 84 7.21 -11.68 -17.78
CA LEU A 84 8.24 -10.66 -17.97
C LEU A 84 9.65 -11.25 -18.18
N SER A 85 9.87 -12.56 -18.00
CA SER A 85 11.15 -13.20 -18.34
C SER A 85 11.23 -13.67 -19.79
N GLU A 86 10.12 -13.69 -20.54
CA GLU A 86 10.13 -14.11 -21.94
C GLU A 86 10.82 -13.07 -22.83
N ASP A 87 11.91 -13.46 -23.51
CA ASP A 87 12.82 -12.59 -24.28
C ASP A 87 12.09 -11.67 -25.30
N ASN A 88 10.91 -12.08 -25.76
CA ASN A 88 10.08 -11.34 -26.74
C ASN A 88 8.74 -10.83 -26.17
N ALA A 89 8.54 -10.73 -24.85
CA ALA A 89 7.22 -10.32 -24.38
C ALA A 89 6.90 -8.89 -24.81
N ASP A 90 5.70 -8.73 -25.34
CA ASP A 90 5.20 -7.49 -25.90
C ASP A 90 5.04 -6.42 -24.81
N PRO A 91 5.18 -5.11 -25.11
CA PRO A 91 4.82 -4.04 -24.19
C PRO A 91 3.43 -4.20 -23.53
N ALA A 92 2.45 -4.80 -24.22
CA ALA A 92 1.14 -5.11 -23.67
C ALA A 92 1.19 -6.12 -22.52
N SER A 93 2.16 -7.04 -22.53
CA SER A 93 2.37 -7.99 -21.42
C SER A 93 2.74 -7.27 -20.12
N GLY A 94 3.53 -6.19 -20.19
CA GLY A 94 3.84 -5.35 -19.03
C GLY A 94 2.62 -4.66 -18.45
N LEU A 95 1.74 -4.11 -19.30
CA LEU A 95 0.48 -3.50 -18.88
C LEU A 95 -0.49 -4.53 -18.29
N MET A 96 -0.58 -5.72 -18.87
CA MET A 96 -1.42 -6.81 -18.35
C MET A 96 -0.96 -7.25 -16.96
N VAL A 97 0.34 -7.38 -16.75
CA VAL A 97 0.91 -7.68 -15.43
C VAL A 97 0.62 -6.56 -14.43
N ALA A 98 0.74 -5.30 -14.85
CA ALA A 98 0.39 -4.16 -14.00
C ALA A 98 -1.08 -4.20 -13.58
N ASP A 99 -1.99 -4.51 -14.51
CA ASP A 99 -3.42 -4.62 -14.22
C ASP A 99 -3.72 -5.75 -13.25
N GLN A 100 -3.10 -6.91 -13.43
CA GLN A 100 -3.26 -8.06 -12.53
C GLN A 100 -2.75 -7.79 -11.11
N LEU A 101 -1.56 -7.17 -10.98
CA LEU A 101 -1.02 -6.78 -9.69
C LEU A 101 -1.85 -5.66 -9.06
N GLU A 102 -2.32 -4.72 -9.88
CA GLU A 102 -3.21 -3.67 -9.41
C GLU A 102 -4.51 -4.28 -8.92
N GLN A 103 -5.21 -5.21 -9.58
CA GLN A 103 -6.48 -5.76 -9.07
C GLN A 103 -6.42 -6.32 -7.63
N VAL A 104 -5.25 -6.79 -7.19
CA VAL A 104 -5.02 -7.27 -5.82
C VAL A 104 -4.86 -6.09 -4.83
N PHE A 105 -4.40 -4.93 -5.29
CA PHE A 105 -4.08 -3.75 -4.48
C PHE A 105 -5.27 -2.91 -3.99
N PRO A 106 -6.26 -2.44 -4.80
CA PRO A 106 -7.34 -1.56 -4.35
C PRO A 106 -8.36 -2.32 -3.53
N GLY A 107 -8.56 -3.61 -3.79
CA GLY A 107 -9.39 -4.48 -2.96
C GLY A 107 -8.85 -4.61 -1.54
N ILE A 108 -7.54 -4.50 -1.37
CA ILE A 108 -6.87 -4.66 -0.08
C ILE A 108 -6.50 -3.31 0.57
N PHE A 109 -6.19 -2.25 -0.19
CA PHE A 109 -6.02 -0.88 0.35
C PHE A 109 -7.31 -0.35 1.00
N GLY A 110 -8.48 -0.73 0.48
CA GLY A 110 -9.76 -0.46 1.13
C GLY A 110 -9.94 -1.17 2.48
N ILE A 111 -9.12 -2.18 2.78
CA ILE A 111 -9.14 -2.99 4.01
C ILE A 111 -7.95 -2.65 4.93
N LEU A 112 -6.79 -2.29 4.36
CA LEU A 112 -5.55 -1.93 5.07
C LEU A 112 -5.55 -0.49 5.61
N LEU A 113 -6.48 0.36 5.17
CA LEU A 113 -6.76 1.67 5.78
C LEU A 113 -7.96 1.56 6.70
N PRO A 114 -7.79 1.35 8.03
CA PRO A 114 -8.71 2.00 8.94
C PRO A 114 -8.57 3.50 8.67
N SER A 115 -9.68 4.12 8.29
CA SER A 115 -9.81 5.56 8.14
C SER A 115 -8.90 6.31 9.11
N ALA A 116 -7.88 6.97 8.59
CA ALA A 116 -7.22 8.06 9.30
C ALA A 116 -8.22 9.23 9.37
N VAL A 117 -9.29 9.08 10.15
CA VAL A 117 -10.03 10.20 10.70
C VAL A 117 -9.11 10.83 11.74
N HIS A 118 -8.32 11.79 11.28
CA HIS A 118 -7.74 12.77 12.18
C HIS A 118 -8.89 13.55 12.84
N PRO A 119 -8.94 13.69 14.17
CA PRO A 119 -9.78 14.69 14.80
C PRO A 119 -9.15 16.04 14.50
N ARG A 120 -9.66 16.74 13.47
CA ARG A 120 -9.26 18.11 13.18
C ARG A 120 -9.93 19.05 14.19
N GLY A 121 -9.41 19.06 15.41
CA GLY A 121 -9.52 20.20 16.30
C GLY A 121 -8.83 21.39 15.63
N GLY A 122 -9.57 22.48 15.47
CA GLY A 122 -9.08 23.69 14.81
C GLY A 122 -10.10 24.83 14.86
N HIS A 123 -10.43 25.30 16.06
CA HIS A 123 -10.62 26.73 16.26
C HIS A 123 -9.28 27.41 15.91
N PRO A 124 -9.25 28.54 15.18
CA PRO A 124 -9.82 29.79 15.70
C PRO A 124 -10.50 30.66 14.63
N MET A 125 -11.56 31.37 15.00
CA MET A 125 -12.01 32.53 14.24
C MET A 125 -12.13 33.71 15.20
N SER A 126 -11.02 34.44 15.31
CA SER A 126 -10.97 35.74 15.92
C SER A 126 -11.61 36.77 14.98
N ASP A 127 -12.51 37.55 15.57
CA ASP A 127 -12.61 39.01 15.47
C ASP A 127 -12.87 39.64 14.09
N PHE A 128 -14.06 40.24 13.91
CA PHE A 128 -14.31 41.49 13.17
C PHE A 128 -15.77 41.95 13.43
N PRO A 129 -16.12 43.25 13.27
CA PRO A 129 -16.49 44.10 14.39
C PRO A 129 -17.95 44.58 14.38
N ASP A 130 -18.33 45.19 15.51
CA ASP A 130 -19.55 45.96 15.77
C ASP A 130 -19.86 46.99 14.68
N VAL A 131 -21.09 46.98 14.15
CA VAL A 131 -21.74 48.20 13.67
C VAL A 131 -23.28 48.06 13.65
N ARG A 132 -23.91 48.99 14.38
CA ARG A 132 -25.25 49.58 14.20
C ARG A 132 -26.49 48.85 14.73
N SER A 133 -26.72 49.17 16.01
CA SER A 133 -27.91 49.85 16.55
C SER A 133 -28.94 50.44 15.54
N HIS A 134 -30.21 50.28 15.95
CA HIS A 134 -31.44 51.00 15.61
C HIS A 134 -32.45 50.34 14.66
N ARG A 135 -33.50 49.79 15.29
CA ARG A 135 -34.95 50.01 14.97
C ARG A 135 -35.74 49.50 16.19
N CYS A 136 -36.31 50.40 16.99
CA CYS A 136 -37.70 50.89 16.93
C CYS A 136 -38.57 50.26 18.03
N SER A 137 -38.95 51.08 19.02
CA SER A 137 -40.21 51.04 19.79
C SER A 137 -40.38 52.46 20.36
N ILE A 138 -41.10 53.35 19.67
CA ILE A 138 -42.57 53.62 19.74
C ILE A 138 -42.88 54.67 20.84
N PRO A 139 -43.78 55.65 20.55
CA PRO A 139 -44.03 56.89 21.32
C PRO A 139 -44.33 56.74 22.80
#